data_AF-A0A562PJJ5-F1
#
_entry.id   AF-A0A562PJJ5-F1
#
_cell.length_a   1.000
_cell.length_b   1.000
_cell.length_c   1.000
_cell.angle_alpha   90.00
_cell.angle_beta   90.00
_cell.angle_gamma   90.00
#
_symmetry.space_group_name_H-M   'P 1'
#
loop_
_entity.id
_entity.type
_entity.pdbx_description
1 polymer ?
#
loop_
_entity_poly.entity_id
_entity_poly.type
_entity_poly.pdbx_seq_one_letter_code
_entity_poly.pdbx_strand_id
1 'polypeptide(L)'
;MGLKDLFVPSEGEPVANARHTAKYASRLALAQRRLNRKKLGSANQAKARQKVARIHARISDCRLDGLHKLSRRLINENQVVCVENLAVKNMIRNPRLS
;
A
#
# COMPACT_ATOMS: atom_id res chain seq x y z
N MET A 1 -13.21 -2.97 -7.16
CA MET A 1 -12.49 -3.81 -6.19
C MET A 1 -11.02 -3.39 -6.16
N GLY A 2 -10.41 -3.21 -4.98
CA GLY A 2 -8.98 -2.92 -4.79
C GLY A 2 -8.58 -1.44 -4.61
N LEU A 3 -9.31 -0.48 -5.19
CA LEU A 3 -8.97 0.96 -5.14
C LEU A 3 -9.79 1.77 -4.13
N LYS A 4 -11.10 1.51 -4.05
CA LYS A 4 -12.03 2.12 -3.08
C LYS A 4 -12.15 1.22 -1.85
N ASP A 5 -12.54 -0.01 -2.11
CA ASP A 5 -12.68 -1.07 -1.11
C ASP A 5 -11.63 -2.13 -1.38
N LEU A 6 -10.97 -2.60 -0.32
CA LEU A 6 -9.89 -3.57 -0.39
C LEU A 6 -10.40 -4.96 -0.79
N PHE A 7 -11.57 -5.34 -0.28
CA PHE A 7 -12.22 -6.63 -0.53
C PHE A 7 -13.73 -6.47 -0.33
N VAL A 8 -14.56 -7.15 -1.15
CA VAL A 8 -16.02 -7.20 -0.96
C VAL A 8 -16.44 -8.67 -1.00
N PRO A 9 -16.97 -9.22 0.10
CA PRO A 9 -17.50 -10.58 0.12
C PRO A 9 -18.83 -10.67 -0.62
N SER A 10 -19.18 -11.86 -1.10
CA SER A 10 -20.45 -12.12 -1.81
C SER A 10 -21.68 -11.90 -0.93
N GLU A 11 -21.55 -12.05 0.38
CA GLU A 11 -22.66 -11.99 1.35
C GLU A 11 -22.52 -10.91 2.42
N GLY A 12 -21.65 -9.91 2.24
CA GLY A 12 -21.38 -8.96 3.33
C GLY A 12 -20.78 -7.62 2.97
N GLU A 13 -20.40 -6.89 4.02
CA GLU A 13 -19.95 -5.50 3.94
C GLU A 13 -18.57 -5.35 3.27
N PRO A 14 -18.38 -4.34 2.42
CA PRO A 14 -17.10 -4.02 1.83
C PRO A 14 -16.05 -3.66 2.90
N VAL A 15 -14.89 -4.30 2.84
CA VAL A 15 -13.74 -3.94 3.66
C VAL A 15 -13.08 -2.70 3.05
N ALA A 16 -13.18 -1.58 3.74
CA ALA A 16 -12.58 -0.32 3.30
C ALA A 16 -11.05 -0.42 3.15
N ASN A 17 -10.50 0.24 2.13
CA ASN A 17 -9.05 0.38 2.00
C ASN A 17 -8.54 1.45 2.97
N ALA A 18 -7.77 1.04 3.99
CA ALA A 18 -7.22 1.93 5.01
C ALA A 18 -6.24 3.00 4.47
N ARG A 19 -5.87 2.95 3.19
CA ARG A 19 -5.04 3.95 2.49
C ARG A 19 -3.81 4.36 3.30
N HIS A 20 -3.11 3.38 3.88
CA HIS A 20 -1.92 3.60 4.71
C HIS A 20 -0.88 4.50 4.01
N THR A 21 -0.71 4.34 2.70
CA THR A 21 0.17 5.17 1.88
C THR A 21 -0.21 6.65 1.93
N ALA A 22 -1.51 6.98 1.83
CA ALA A 22 -2.00 8.36 1.90
C ALA A 22 -1.73 8.97 3.28
N LYS A 23 -1.93 8.20 4.35
CA LYS A 23 -1.66 8.63 5.74
C LYS A 23 -0.21 9.07 5.95
N TYR A 24 0.75 8.38 5.32
CA TYR A 24 2.18 8.67 5.48
C TYR A 24 2.77 9.51 4.34
N ALA A 25 2.00 9.84 3.30
CA ALA A 25 2.47 10.51 2.09
C ALA A 25 3.08 11.90 2.38
N SER A 26 2.42 12.71 3.22
CA SER A 26 2.91 14.04 3.59
C SER A 26 4.27 13.96 4.31
N ARG A 27 4.41 13.02 5.25
CA ARG A 27 5.65 12.77 5.98
C ARG A 27 6.76 12.25 5.07
N LEU A 28 6.43 11.36 4.14
CA LEU A 28 7.36 10.84 3.16
C LEU A 28 7.86 11.95 2.23
N ALA A 29 6.96 12.77 1.68
CA ALA A 29 7.29 13.89 0.80
C ALA A 29 8.19 14.93 1.49
N LEU A 30 7.93 15.22 2.77
CA LEU A 30 8.78 16.11 3.56
C LEU A 30 10.18 15.51 3.77
N ALA A 31 10.26 14.23 4.10
CA ALA A 31 11.54 13.54 4.30
C ALA A 31 12.36 13.47 2.99
N GLN A 32 11.71 13.21 1.86
CA GLN A 32 12.33 13.22 0.54
C GLN A 32 12.82 14.62 0.15
N ARG A 33 12.02 15.68 0.36
CA ARG A 33 12.45 17.07 0.14
C ARG A 33 13.68 17.43 0.99
N ARG A 34 13.70 17.02 2.26
CA ARG A 34 14.83 17.23 3.17
C ARG A 34 16.07 16.48 2.72
N LEU A 35 15.92 15.26 2.20
CA LEU A 35 17.02 14.46 1.66
C LEU A 35 17.65 15.13 0.43
N ASN A 36 16.83 15.61 -0.52
CA ASN A 36 17.32 16.26 -1.74
C ASN A 36 18.12 17.54 -1.46
N ARG A 37 17.81 18.25 -0.37
CA ARG A 37 18.54 19.44 0.06
C ARG A 37 19.88 19.13 0.75
N LYS A 38 20.23 17.86 1.01
CA LYS A 38 21.50 17.50 1.65
C LYS A 38 22.61 17.38 0.62
N LYS A 39 23.81 17.85 0.99
CA LYS A 39 25.04 17.66 0.21
C LYS A 39 25.25 16.17 -0.06
N LEU A 40 25.43 15.83 -1.33
CA LEU A 40 25.71 14.47 -1.79
C LEU A 40 26.94 13.91 -1.07
N GLY A 41 26.86 12.67 -0.58
CA GLY A 41 27.96 11.99 0.12
C GLY A 41 28.17 12.43 1.58
N SER A 42 27.43 13.43 2.08
CA SER A 42 27.57 13.85 3.47
C SER A 42 26.97 12.84 4.45
N ALA A 43 27.52 12.75 5.67
CA ALA A 43 26.95 11.93 6.75
C ALA A 43 25.48 12.32 7.06
N ASN A 44 25.14 13.59 6.89
CA ASN A 44 23.78 14.08 7.05
C ASN A 44 22.82 13.60 5.95
N GLN A 45 23.31 13.38 4.73
CA GLN A 45 22.54 12.75 3.66
C GLN A 45 22.26 11.28 4.01
N ALA A 46 23.26 10.53 4.50
CA ALA A 46 23.06 9.14 4.92
C ALA A 46 22.00 9.02 6.03
N LYS A 47 22.06 9.89 7.05
CA LYS A 47 21.03 9.98 8.10
C LYS A 47 19.63 10.31 7.53
N ALA A 48 19.54 11.19 6.54
CA ALA A 48 18.28 11.52 5.88
C ALA A 48 17.73 10.36 5.04
N ARG A 49 18.59 9.61 4.33
CA ARG A 49 18.20 8.39 3.60
C ARG A 49 17.60 7.34 4.53
N GLN A 50 18.22 7.10 5.68
CA GLN A 50 17.70 6.18 6.68
C GLN A 50 16.30 6.59 7.18
N LYS A 51 16.05 7.90 7.36
CA LYS A 51 14.71 8.40 7.73
C LYS A 51 13.66 8.08 6.66
N VAL A 52 13.99 8.28 5.38
CA VAL A 52 13.09 7.92 4.27
C VAL A 52 12.84 6.42 4.24
N ALA A 53 13.87 5.59 4.37
CA ALA A 53 13.76 4.13 4.39
C ALA A 53 12.85 3.64 5.54
N ARG A 54 12.99 4.20 6.75
CA ARG A 54 12.11 3.88 7.89
C ARG A 54 10.64 4.21 7.64
N ILE A 55 10.35 5.29 6.90
CA ILE A 55 8.97 5.63 6.53
C ILE A 55 8.42 4.60 5.53
N HIS A 56 9.21 4.21 4.53
CA HIS A 56 8.81 3.16 3.59
C HIS A 56 8.56 1.83 4.29
N ALA A 57 9.47 1.40 5.17
CA ALA A 57 9.30 0.19 5.97
C ALA A 57 7.98 0.23 6.75
N ARG A 58 7.72 1.33 7.47
CA ARG A 58 6.46 1.49 8.22
C ARG A 58 5.21 1.38 7.34
N ILE A 59 5.22 1.97 6.14
CA ILE A 59 4.10 1.87 5.20
C ILE A 59 3.89 0.41 4.76
N SER A 60 4.97 -0.28 4.42
CA SER A 60 4.92 -1.70 4.02
C SER A 60 4.42 -2.58 5.15
N ASP A 61 4.94 -2.39 6.37
CA ASP A 61 4.53 -3.16 7.56
C ASP A 61 3.04 -2.96 7.87
N CYS A 62 2.54 -1.73 7.82
CA CYS A 62 1.12 -1.46 8.04
C CYS A 62 0.24 -2.12 6.97
N ARG A 63 0.67 -2.10 5.71
CA ARG A 63 -0.07 -2.79 4.63
C ARG A 63 -0.09 -4.30 4.85
N LEU A 64 1.05 -4.88 5.21
CA LEU A 64 1.20 -6.31 5.42
C LEU A 64 0.40 -6.79 6.63
N ASP A 65 0.44 -6.06 7.75
CA ASP A 65 -0.38 -6.34 8.93
C ASP A 65 -1.88 -6.32 8.60
N GLY A 66 -2.34 -5.31 7.85
CA GLY A 66 -3.72 -5.23 7.38
C GLY A 66 -4.11 -6.44 6.53
N LEU A 67 -3.28 -6.83 5.57
CA LEU A 67 -3.51 -8.01 4.72
C LEU A 67 -3.55 -9.30 5.55
N HIS A 68 -2.59 -9.51 6.45
CA HIS A 68 -2.54 -10.71 7.29
C HIS A 68 -3.77 -10.85 8.19
N LYS A 69 -4.22 -9.75 8.81
CA LYS A 69 -5.44 -9.75 9.63
C LYS A 69 -6.67 -10.11 8.79
N LEU A 70 -6.77 -9.58 7.58
CA LEU A 70 -7.88 -9.87 6.68
C LEU A 70 -7.85 -11.31 6.17
N SER A 71 -6.70 -11.80 5.71
CA SER A 71 -6.57 -13.19 5.26
C SER A 71 -6.90 -14.17 6.39
N ARG A 72 -6.44 -13.91 7.62
CA ARG A 72 -6.79 -14.75 8.77
C ARG A 72 -8.29 -14.73 9.06
N ARG A 73 -8.91 -13.54 9.04
CA ARG A 73 -10.36 -13.40 9.23
C ARG A 73 -11.12 -14.18 8.17
N LEU A 74 -10.74 -14.03 6.90
CA LEU A 74 -11.38 -14.69 5.77
C LEU A 74 -11.35 -16.22 5.92
N ILE A 75 -10.18 -16.79 6.23
CA ILE A 75 -10.00 -18.24 6.38
C ILE A 75 -10.78 -18.77 7.60
N ASN A 76 -10.83 -18.01 8.69
CA ASN A 76 -11.53 -18.45 9.90
C ASN A 76 -13.06 -18.37 9.78
N GLU A 77 -13.58 -17.37 9.04
CA GLU A 77 -15.03 -17.13 8.91
C GLU A 77 -15.65 -17.91 7.74
N ASN A 78 -14.85 -18.40 6.78
CA ASN A 78 -15.35 -19.04 5.56
C ASN A 78 -14.72 -20.42 5.35
N GLN A 79 -15.57 -21.43 5.10
CA GLN A 79 -15.11 -22.81 4.82
C GLN A 79 -14.54 -22.97 3.41
N VAL A 80 -14.96 -22.13 2.46
CA VAL A 80 -14.52 -22.16 1.07
C VAL A 80 -14.23 -20.73 0.61
N VAL A 81 -13.09 -20.53 -0.08
CA VAL A 81 -12.70 -19.25 -0.68
C VAL A 81 -12.55 -19.43 -2.18
N CYS A 82 -13.42 -18.80 -2.96
CA CYS A 82 -13.34 -18.76 -4.42
C CYS A 82 -12.62 -17.48 -4.85
N VAL A 83 -11.56 -17.60 -5.65
CA VAL A 83 -10.80 -16.46 -6.17
C VAL A 83 -10.84 -16.47 -7.69
N GLU A 84 -11.29 -15.37 -8.28
CA GLU A 84 -11.24 -15.19 -9.73
C GLU A 84 -9.82 -14.79 -10.16
N ASN A 85 -9.27 -15.52 -11.14
CA ASN A 85 -8.01 -15.16 -11.76
C ASN A 85 -8.23 -14.09 -12.85
N LEU A 86 -8.30 -12.83 -12.42
CA LEU A 86 -8.48 -11.70 -13.33
C LEU A 86 -7.16 -11.26 -13.95
N ALA A 87 -7.12 -11.15 -15.28
CA ALA A 87 -6.00 -10.54 -16.00
C ALA A 87 -6.05 -9.00 -15.87
N VAL A 88 -5.79 -8.49 -14.66
CA VAL A 88 -5.96 -7.07 -14.29
C VAL A 88 -5.24 -6.10 -15.25
N LYS A 89 -4.09 -6.50 -15.81
CA LYS A 89 -3.35 -5.69 -16.79
C LYS A 89 -4.18 -5.32 -18.02
N ASN A 90 -5.07 -6.21 -18.45
CA ASN A 90 -5.93 -6.02 -19.62
C ASN A 90 -7.19 -5.22 -19.29
N MET A 91 -7.50 -5.04 -18.01
CA MET A 91 -8.68 -4.30 -17.52
C MET A 91 -8.37 -2.82 -17.23
N ILE A 92 -7.11 -2.40 -17.35
CA ILE A 92 -6.70 -1.00 -17.21
C ILE A 92 -6.91 -0.31 -18.55
N ARG A 93 -7.67 0.81 -18.56
CA ARG A 93 -7.93 1.60 -19.76
C ARG A 93 -6.61 1.97 -20.45
N ASN A 94 -6.45 1.56 -21.70
CA ASN A 94 -5.28 1.91 -22.51
C ASN A 94 -5.43 3.36 -23.01
N PRO A 95 -4.57 4.30 -22.60
CA PRO A 95 -4.66 5.69 -23.03
C PRO A 95 -4.31 5.91 -24.51
N ARG A 96 -3.70 4.93 -25.19
CA ARG A 96 -3.27 5.04 -26.61
C ARG A 96 -4.31 4.55 -27.62
N LEU A 97 -5.35 3.87 -27.15
CA LEU A 97 -6.45 3.34 -27.97
C LEU A 97 -7.77 4.08 -27.66
N SER A 98 -7.67 5.29 -27.07
CA SER A 98 -8.79 6.13 -26.68
C SER A 98 -8.98 7.29 -27.63
#